data_AF-A0A0M8PJK6-F1
#
_entry.id   AF-A0A0M8PJK6-F1
#
_cell.length_a   1.000
_cell.length_b   1.000
_cell.length_c   1.000
_cell.angle_alpha   90.00
_cell.angle_beta   90.00
_cell.angle_gamma   90.00
#
_symmetry.space_group_name_H-M   'P 1'
#
loop_
_entity.id
_entity.type
_entity.pdbx_description
1 polymer ?
#
loop_
_entity_poly.entity_id
_entity_poly.type
_entity_poly.pdbx_seq_one_letter_code
_entity_poly.pdbx_strand_id
1 'polypeptide(L)'
;MTGIVGVDRSGRRWAVVAVGDTVRARLVSDTGTPATMAIEELVYAHGPLVLSPAAGIERGGVCAAFVDTVDLVASDPETASVEQIRAVSAFARRILPTD
;
A
#
# COMPACT_ATOMS: atom_id res chain seq x y z
N MET A 1 -4.13 11.98 5.29
CA MET A 1 -4.92 10.74 5.41
C MET A 1 -4.44 9.74 4.38
N THR A 2 -3.59 8.81 4.79
CA THR A 2 -3.19 7.62 4.02
C THR A 2 -4.30 6.57 4.16
N GLY A 3 -5.43 6.80 3.50
CA GLY A 3 -6.56 5.86 3.48
C GLY A 3 -6.53 4.97 2.26
N ILE A 4 -7.05 3.75 2.39
CA ILE A 4 -7.31 2.88 1.24
C ILE A 4 -8.45 3.49 0.44
N VAL A 5 -8.28 3.63 -0.87
CA VAL A 5 -9.32 4.10 -1.79
C VAL A 5 -9.70 2.97 -2.71
N GLY A 6 -10.99 2.64 -2.70
CA GLY A 6 -11.61 1.72 -3.63
C GLY A 6 -12.40 2.44 -4.72
N VAL A 7 -12.63 1.73 -5.83
CA VAL A 7 -13.49 2.18 -6.92
C VAL A 7 -14.61 1.16 -7.08
N ASP A 8 -15.86 1.63 -7.16
CA ASP A 8 -17.01 0.77 -7.42
C ASP A 8 -17.21 0.52 -8.92
N ARG A 9 -18.17 -0.33 -9.28
CA ARG A 9 -18.48 -0.66 -10.69
C ARG A 9 -18.87 0.54 -11.57
N SER A 10 -19.28 1.65 -10.96
CA SER A 10 -19.67 2.88 -11.67
C SER A 10 -18.52 3.89 -11.73
N GLY A 11 -17.32 3.53 -11.27
CA GLY A 11 -16.18 4.43 -11.23
C GLY A 11 -16.18 5.41 -10.06
N ARG A 12 -17.13 5.32 -9.12
CA ARG A 12 -17.13 6.20 -7.95
C ARG A 12 -16.03 5.79 -6.99
N ARG A 13 -15.35 6.79 -6.44
CA ARG A 13 -14.22 6.59 -5.51
C ARG A 13 -14.72 6.62 -4.08
N TRP A 14 -14.33 5.61 -3.31
CA TRP A 14 -14.72 5.43 -1.92
C TRP A 14 -13.47 5.32 -1.04
N ALA A 15 -13.38 6.17 -0.02
CA ALA A 15 -12.37 6.07 1.02
C ALA A 15 -12.86 5.06 2.06
N VAL A 16 -12.08 4.01 2.27
CA VAL A 16 -12.33 3.01 3.31
C VAL A 16 -11.73 3.52 4.62
N VAL A 17 -12.56 3.60 5.65
CA VAL A 17 -12.22 4.16 6.96
C VAL A 17 -12.64 3.21 8.07
N ALA A 18 -11.77 3.02 9.06
CA ALA A 18 -12.13 2.33 10.29
C ALA A 18 -12.85 3.31 11.23
N VAL A 19 -13.98 2.88 11.79
CA VAL A 19 -14.79 3.63 12.77
C VAL A 19 -15.12 2.68 13.92
N GLY A 20 -14.37 2.79 15.01
CA GLY A 20 -14.40 1.80 16.10
C GLY A 20 -14.01 0.42 15.57
N ASP A 21 -14.84 -0.58 15.85
CA ASP A 21 -14.64 -1.96 15.41
C ASP A 21 -15.24 -2.25 14.03
N THR A 22 -15.69 -1.22 13.31
CA THR A 22 -16.35 -1.36 12.00
C THR A 22 -15.56 -0.68 10.89
N VAL A 23 -15.74 -1.18 9.66
CA VAL A 23 -15.21 -0.55 8.46
C VAL A 23 -16.35 0.11 7.71
N ARG A 24 -16.16 1.37 7.32
CA ARG A 24 -17.12 2.13 6.52
C ARG A 24 -16.45 2.67 5.26
N ALA A 25 -17.27 2.97 4.27
CA ALA A 25 -16.83 3.63 3.05
C ALA A 25 -17.45 5.02 2.95
N ARG A 26 -16.62 6.01 2.64
CA ARG A 26 -17.03 7.40 2.42
C ARG A 26 -16.78 7.78 0.96
N LEU A 27 -17.80 8.31 0.29
CA LEU A 27 -17.65 8.79 -1.08
C LEU A 27 -16.63 9.95 -1.15
N VAL A 28 -15.65 9.87 -2.06
CA VAL A 28 -14.52 10.81 -2.17
C VAL A 28 -14.84 11.99 -3.10
N SER A 29 -15.72 11.79 -4.07
CA SER A 29 -15.96 12.76 -5.13
C SER A 29 -17.43 12.71 -5.56
N ASP A 30 -18.30 13.32 -4.76
CA ASP A 30 -19.50 13.98 -5.27
C ASP A 30 -19.97 15.05 -4.28
N THR A 31 -20.42 16.18 -4.80
CA THR A 31 -20.73 17.39 -4.03
C THR A 31 -22.08 17.25 -3.32
N GLY A 32 -22.06 17.29 -1.98
CA GLY A 32 -23.25 17.47 -1.16
C GLY A 32 -23.50 16.33 -0.16
N THR A 33 -23.06 16.54 1.08
CA THR A 33 -23.17 15.61 2.23
C THR A 33 -22.35 14.32 2.06
N PRO A 34 -21.32 14.06 2.88
CA PRO A 34 -20.52 12.84 2.75
C PRO A 34 -21.38 11.61 3.03
N ALA A 35 -21.80 10.91 1.97
CA ALA A 35 -22.42 9.61 2.09
C ALA A 35 -21.40 8.64 2.70
N THR A 36 -21.68 8.20 3.92
CA THR A 36 -20.91 7.18 4.63
C THR A 36 -21.79 5.95 4.77
N MET A 37 -21.31 4.81 4.30
CA MET A 37 -22.07 3.56 4.23
C MET A 37 -21.27 2.43 4.88
N ALA A 38 -21.97 1.43 5.43
CA ALA A 38 -21.30 0.19 5.81
C ALA A 38 -20.72 -0.50 4.56
N ILE A 39 -19.63 -1.27 4.69
CA ILE A 39 -19.02 -1.93 3.54
C ILE A 39 -19.96 -2.96 2.92
N GLU A 40 -20.73 -3.65 3.75
CA GLU A 40 -21.70 -4.67 3.34
C GLU A 40 -22.82 -4.04 2.51
N GLU A 41 -23.36 -2.92 2.97
CA GLU A 41 -24.37 -2.13 2.25
C GLU A 41 -23.83 -1.58 0.92
N LEU A 42 -22.58 -1.12 0.91
CA LEU A 42 -21.93 -0.61 -0.29
C LEU A 42 -21.76 -1.72 -1.33
N VAL A 43 -21.29 -2.89 -0.92
CA VAL A 43 -21.15 -4.06 -1.81
C VAL A 43 -22.50 -4.50 -2.35
N TYR A 44 -23.53 -4.48 -1.51
CA TYR A 44 -24.89 -4.82 -1.93
C TYR A 44 -25.44 -3.83 -2.98
N ALA A 45 -25.31 -2.52 -2.74
CA ALA A 45 -25.89 -1.50 -3.61
C ALA A 45 -25.07 -1.23 -4.88
N HIS A 46 -23.74 -1.26 -4.77
CA HIS A 46 -22.83 -0.81 -5.82
C HIS A 46 -21.90 -1.90 -6.34
N GLY A 47 -21.99 -3.13 -5.80
CA GLY A 47 -21.12 -4.24 -6.14
C GLY A 47 -19.75 -4.16 -5.44
N PRO A 48 -18.86 -5.13 -5.70
CA PRO A 48 -17.54 -5.17 -5.08
C PRO A 48 -16.72 -3.91 -5.33
N LEU A 49 -15.98 -3.48 -4.31
CA LEU A 49 -14.98 -2.43 -4.44
C LEU A 49 -13.67 -3.01 -4.95
N VAL A 50 -13.14 -2.43 -6.03
CA VAL A 50 -11.77 -2.69 -6.46
C VAL A 50 -10.85 -1.75 -5.68
N LEU A 51 -10.07 -2.32 -4.76
CA LEU A 51 -9.09 -1.56 -3.99
C LEU A 51 -7.85 -1.37 -4.83
N SER A 52 -7.50 -0.13 -5.14
CA SER A 52 -6.17 0.16 -5.66
C SER A 52 -5.21 0.29 -4.48
N PRO A 53 -4.01 -0.31 -4.54
CA PRO A 53 -2.94 0.03 -3.61
C PRO A 53 -2.82 1.55 -3.61
N ALA A 54 -2.87 2.17 -2.42
CA ALA A 54 -2.64 3.60 -2.34
C ALA A 54 -1.32 3.88 -3.06
N ALA A 55 -1.35 4.79 -4.04
CA ALA A 55 -0.23 5.15 -4.91
C ALA A 55 0.95 5.83 -4.17
N GLY A 56 1.13 5.54 -2.89
CA GLY A 56 2.23 5.97 -2.03
C GLY A 56 3.24 4.87 -1.71
N ILE A 57 3.15 3.71 -2.34
CA ILE A 57 4.27 2.76 -2.34
C ILE A 57 4.80 2.69 -3.76
N GLU A 58 5.76 3.55 -4.08
CA GLU A 58 6.77 3.30 -5.12
C GLU A 58 7.66 2.10 -4.72
N ARG A 59 7.04 1.01 -4.24
CA ARG A 59 7.70 -0.25 -3.90
C ARG A 59 8.36 -0.83 -5.14
N GLY A 60 7.84 -0.55 -6.33
CA GLY A 60 8.45 -0.99 -7.59
C GLY A 60 9.88 -0.49 -7.74
N GLY A 61 10.11 0.82 -7.63
CA GLY A 61 11.45 1.42 -7.79
C GLY A 61 12.38 1.12 -6.61
N VAL A 62 11.86 1.18 -5.38
CA VAL A 62 12.66 0.93 -4.17
C VAL A 62 13.03 -0.57 -4.03
N CYS A 63 12.13 -1.49 -4.39
CA CYS A 63 12.45 -2.92 -4.40
C CYS A 63 13.38 -3.29 -5.56
N ALA A 64 13.24 -2.69 -6.74
CA ALA A 64 14.17 -2.94 -7.85
C ALA A 64 15.59 -2.49 -7.49
N ALA A 65 15.76 -1.25 -7.00
CA ALA A 65 17.07 -0.75 -6.58
C ALA A 65 17.66 -1.55 -5.41
N PHE A 66 16.81 -2.09 -4.53
CA PHE A 66 17.24 -2.97 -3.45
C PHE A 66 17.72 -4.33 -3.98
N VAL A 67 16.97 -4.95 -4.89
CA VAL A 67 17.34 -6.21 -5.55
C VAL A 67 18.65 -6.04 -6.31
N ASP A 68 18.81 -4.95 -7.06
CA ASP A 68 20.06 -4.62 -7.76
C ASP A 68 21.25 -4.51 -6.79
N THR A 69 21.03 -3.91 -5.60
CA THR A 69 22.07 -3.80 -4.57
C THR A 69 22.41 -5.16 -3.96
N VAL A 70 21.41 -6.01 -3.71
CA VAL A 70 21.62 -7.38 -3.21
C VAL A 70 22.35 -8.23 -4.24
N ASP A 71 21.92 -8.19 -5.50
CA ASP A 71 22.51 -8.94 -6.60
C ASP A 71 23.96 -8.52 -6.85
N LEU A 72 24.25 -7.23 -6.75
CA LEU A 72 25.62 -6.72 -6.85
C LEU A 72 26.51 -7.22 -5.71
N VAL A 73 26.02 -7.18 -4.47
CA VAL A 73 26.77 -7.68 -3.30
C VAL A 73 26.94 -9.21 -3.35
N ALA A 74 25.94 -9.95 -3.86
CA ALA A 74 25.98 -11.40 -3.96
C ALA A 74 26.87 -11.91 -5.11
N SER A 75 26.96 -11.16 -6.20
CA SER A 75 27.75 -11.52 -7.38
C SER A 75 29.25 -11.35 -7.19
N ASP A 76 29.65 -10.35 -6.38
CA ASP A 76 31.05 -10.11 -6.06
C ASP A 76 31.21 -9.61 -4.61
N PRO A 77 31.16 -10.53 -3.62
CA PRO A 77 31.21 -10.17 -2.21
C PRO A 77 32.56 -9.60 -1.78
N GLU A 78 33.64 -9.89 -2.52
CA GLU A 78 34.99 -9.42 -2.21
C GLU A 78 35.20 -7.94 -2.57
N THR A 79 34.40 -7.41 -3.50
CA THR A 79 34.47 -6.00 -3.94
C THR A 79 33.30 -5.13 -3.44
N ALA A 80 32.35 -5.73 -2.73
CA ALA A 80 31.22 -5.01 -2.14
C ALA A 80 31.68 -3.94 -1.13
N SER A 81 31.20 -2.71 -1.30
CA SER A 81 31.48 -1.61 -0.39
C SER A 81 30.70 -1.74 0.93
N VAL A 82 31.25 -1.17 2.01
CA VAL A 82 30.61 -1.15 3.33
C VAL A 82 29.20 -0.51 3.29
N GLU A 83 29.00 0.50 2.45
CA GLU A 83 27.70 1.17 2.31
C GLU A 83 26.66 0.29 1.61
N GLN A 84 27.05 -0.52 0.62
CA GLN A 84 26.16 -1.52 0.01
C GLN A 84 25.76 -2.59 1.03
N ILE A 85 26.70 -3.09 1.82
CA ILE A 85 26.42 -4.09 2.87
C ILE A 85 25.47 -3.51 3.94
N ARG A 86 25.66 -2.24 4.33
CA ARG A 86 24.76 -1.55 5.27
C ARG A 86 23.35 -1.37 4.70
N ALA A 87 23.22 -1.03 3.42
CA ALA A 87 21.93 -0.91 2.75
C ALA A 87 21.18 -2.25 2.75
N VAL A 88 21.88 -3.36 2.45
CA VAL A 88 21.32 -4.72 2.52
C VAL A 88 20.84 -5.06 3.93
N SER A 89 21.68 -4.82 4.94
CA SER A 89 21.36 -5.11 6.35
C SER A 89 20.17 -4.28 6.86
N ALA A 90 20.13 -2.98 6.55
CA ALA A 90 19.06 -2.09 6.98
C ALA A 90 17.70 -2.48 6.41
N PHE A 91 17.66 -2.94 5.16
CA PHE A 91 16.43 -3.44 4.55
C PHE A 91 16.02 -4.80 5.12
N ALA A 92 16.96 -5.74 5.29
CA ALA A 92 16.68 -7.05 5.88
C ALA A 92 16.01 -6.92 7.26
N ARG A 93 16.47 -5.97 8.09
CA ARG A 93 15.87 -5.65 9.39
C ARG A 93 14.46 -5.04 9.32
N ARG A 94 14.06 -4.48 8.18
CA ARG A 94 12.70 -3.93 8.00
C ARG A 94 11.69 -5.00 7.57
N ILE A 95 12.14 -6.12 7.01
CA ILE A 95 11.27 -7.19 6.50
C ILE A 95 11.24 -8.42 7.42
N LEU A 96 12.30 -8.65 8.19
CA LEU A 96 12.35 -9.71 9.19
C LEU A 96 11.79 -9.17 10.52
N PRO A 97 10.86 -9.88 11.17
CA PRO A 97 10.50 -9.56 12.55
C PRO A 97 11.74 -9.68 13.42
N THR A 98 12.06 -8.62 14.16
CA THR A 98 13.03 -8.69 15.26
C THR A 98 12.39 -9.51 16.39
N ASP A 99 12.97 -10.66 16.71
CA ASP A 99 12.73 -11.35 17.99
C ASP A 99 13.14 -10.49 19.19
#